data_AF-A0A522ZY13-F1
#
_entry.id   AF-A0A522ZY13-F1
#
_cell.length_a   1.000
_cell.length_b   1.000
_cell.length_c   1.000
_cell.angle_alpha   90.00
_cell.angle_beta   90.00
_cell.angle_gamma   90.00
#
_symmetry.space_group_name_H-M   'P 1'
#
loop_
_entity.id
_entity.type
_entity.pdbx_description
1 polymer ?
#
loop_
_entity_poly.entity_id
_entity_poly.type
_entity_poly.pdbx_seq_one_letter_code
_entity_poly.pdbx_strand_id
1 'polypeptide(L)'
;MPRKSPFQIELSAVESVELSRRATEYTFPYFEVVRAKMILMAADGMDNDEIAARLHAGRDVVSQWRKRFSQERLAGLQERARPERPRVFPPPELTVGIKSLACEFPAALGLPLSRLNVADVAPHAQRSGLV
;
A
#
# COMPACT_ATOMS: atom_id res chain seq x y z
N MET A 1 14.22 -7.19 -10.49
CA MET A 1 15.08 -6.81 -9.35
C MET A 1 16.25 -7.80 -9.25
N PRO A 2 17.50 -7.33 -9.14
CA PRO A 2 18.67 -8.20 -9.09
C PRO A 2 18.68 -9.06 -7.81
N ARG A 3 19.24 -10.28 -7.91
CA ARG A 3 19.41 -11.19 -6.76
C ARG A 3 20.33 -10.59 -5.71
N LYS A 4 21.43 -9.99 -6.19
CA LYS A 4 22.37 -9.22 -5.37
C LYS A 4 21.98 -7.75 -5.40
N SER A 5 21.87 -7.15 -4.22
CA SER A 5 21.68 -5.70 -4.12
C SER A 5 23.00 -4.99 -4.45
N PRO A 6 23.00 -3.92 -5.26
CA PRO A 6 24.18 -3.06 -5.39
C PRO A 6 24.44 -2.24 -4.11
N PHE A 7 23.45 -2.15 -3.21
CA PHE A 7 23.56 -1.43 -1.94
C PHE A 7 24.11 -2.37 -0.86
N GLN A 8 25.41 -2.28 -0.60
CA GLN A 8 26.04 -2.90 0.56
C GLN A 8 25.68 -2.10 1.81
N ILE A 9 25.35 -2.82 2.89
CA ILE A 9 24.90 -2.21 4.14
C ILE A 9 26.01 -2.38 5.18
N GLU A 10 26.67 -1.29 5.53
CA GLU A 10 27.55 -1.22 6.69
C GLU A 10 26.81 -0.49 7.82
N LEU A 11 26.72 -1.12 9.00
CA LEU A 11 26.04 -0.58 10.16
C LEU A 11 27.05 0.02 11.14
N SER A 12 26.77 1.23 11.63
CA SER A 12 27.45 1.74 12.82
C SER A 12 27.02 0.95 14.06
N ALA A 13 27.80 1.07 15.14
CA ALA A 13 27.46 0.46 16.42
C ALA A 13 26.08 0.91 16.93
N VAL A 14 25.77 2.20 16.79
CA VAL A 14 24.48 2.78 17.22
C VAL A 14 23.32 2.19 16.43
N GLU A 15 23.47 2.04 15.11
CA GLU A 15 22.42 1.50 14.25
C GLU A 15 22.22 0.00 14.46
N SER A 16 23.31 -0.75 14.67
CA SER A 16 23.23 -2.18 14.99
C SER A 16 22.46 -2.42 16.28
N VAL A 17 22.72 -1.63 17.33
CA VAL A 17 21.99 -1.69 18.60
C VAL A 17 20.51 -1.39 18.39
N GLU A 18 20.19 -0.29 17.70
CA GLU A 18 18.79 0.12 17.49
C GLU A 18 18.02 -0.88 16.60
N LEU A 19 18.63 -1.39 15.53
CA LEU A 19 18.01 -2.41 14.67
C LEU A 19 17.81 -3.73 15.42
N SER A 20 18.78 -4.13 16.24
CA SER A 20 18.67 -5.33 17.08
C SER A 20 17.53 -5.19 18.08
N ARG A 21 17.43 -4.03 18.76
CA ARG A 21 16.33 -3.72 19.67
C ARG A 21 14.98 -3.88 18.97
N ARG A 22 14.77 -3.20 17.83
CA ARG A 22 13.54 -3.31 17.02
C ARG A 22 13.26 -4.74 16.54
N ALA A 23 14.29 -5.52 16.23
CA ALA A 23 14.13 -6.89 15.74
C ALA A 23 13.71 -7.89 16.85
N THR A 24 14.02 -7.60 18.11
CA THR A 24 13.75 -8.47 19.26
C THR A 24 12.53 -8.07 20.09
N GLU A 25 12.07 -6.83 19.96
CA GLU A 25 11.07 -6.27 20.85
C GLU A 25 9.63 -6.59 20.38
N TYR A 26 8.87 -7.26 21.24
CA TYR A 26 7.54 -7.80 20.90
C TYR A 26 6.41 -6.77 20.86
N THR A 27 6.65 -5.55 21.38
CA THR A 27 5.69 -4.44 21.37
C THR A 27 5.70 -3.64 20.08
N PHE A 28 6.72 -3.81 19.23
CA PHE A 28 6.80 -3.10 17.96
C PHE A 28 5.80 -3.64 16.93
N PRO A 29 5.26 -2.77 16.05
CA PRO A 29 4.51 -3.22 14.89
C PRO A 29 5.32 -4.22 14.07
N TYR A 30 4.68 -5.30 13.64
CA TYR A 30 5.35 -6.40 12.92
C TYR A 30 6.20 -5.93 11.73
N PHE A 31 5.74 -4.90 10.99
CA PHE A 31 6.48 -4.38 9.85
C PHE A 31 7.83 -3.75 10.24
N GLU A 32 7.94 -3.12 11.41
CA GLU A 32 9.20 -2.54 11.89
C GLU A 32 10.20 -3.64 12.24
N VAL A 33 9.73 -4.68 12.93
CA VAL A 33 10.51 -5.87 13.27
C VAL A 33 11.06 -6.52 12.01
N VAL A 34 10.22 -6.73 11.00
CA VAL A 34 10.62 -7.36 9.74
C VAL A 34 11.62 -6.48 8.97
N ARG A 35 11.39 -5.17 8.87
CA ARG A 35 12.32 -4.24 8.22
C ARG A 35 13.67 -4.21 8.91
N ALA A 36 13.70 -4.23 10.25
CA ALA A 36 14.95 -4.29 11.01
C ALA A 36 15.72 -5.59 10.73
N LYS A 37 15.04 -6.74 10.75
CA LYS A 37 15.62 -8.04 10.40
C LYS A 37 16.17 -8.08 8.97
N MET A 38 15.48 -7.47 8.00
CA MET A 38 15.96 -7.36 6.62
C MET A 38 17.32 -6.64 6.55
N ILE A 39 17.48 -5.53 7.27
CA ILE A 39 18.71 -4.74 7.25
C ILE A 39 19.84 -5.43 8.01
N LEU A 40 19.57 -6.07 9.14
CA LEU A 40 20.57 -6.85 9.87
C LEU A 40 21.13 -7.99 9.00
N MET A 41 20.25 -8.80 8.40
CA MET A 41 20.68 -9.87 7.48
C MET A 41 21.42 -9.33 6.25
N ALA A 42 21.02 -8.16 5.75
CA ALA A 42 21.73 -7.49 4.65
C ALA A 42 23.12 -6.99 5.04
N ALA A 43 23.33 -6.62 6.31
CA ALA A 43 24.62 -6.24 6.86
C ALA A 43 25.52 -7.46 7.12
N ASP A 44 24.92 -8.61 7.44
CA ASP A 44 25.60 -9.92 7.50
C ASP A 44 26.02 -10.45 6.12
N GLY A 45 25.82 -9.67 5.05
CA GLY A 45 26.27 -10.00 3.69
C GLY A 45 25.29 -10.88 2.90
N MET A 46 24.09 -11.15 3.40
CA MET A 46 23.13 -12.01 2.70
C MET A 46 22.57 -11.35 1.42
N ASP A 47 22.28 -12.20 0.42
CA ASP A 47 21.65 -11.81 -0.82
C ASP A 47 20.14 -11.58 -0.65
N ASN A 48 19.51 -10.78 -1.52
CA ASN A 48 18.09 -10.45 -1.39
C ASN A 48 17.18 -11.69 -1.46
N ASP A 49 17.57 -12.70 -2.25
CA ASP A 49 16.83 -13.96 -2.40
C ASP A 49 16.79 -14.74 -1.09
N GLU A 50 17.91 -14.77 -0.39
CA GLU A 50 18.07 -15.50 0.85
C GLU A 50 17.29 -14.84 1.99
N ILE A 51 17.38 -13.51 2.07
CA ILE A 51 16.61 -12.70 3.04
C ILE A 51 15.11 -12.85 2.77
N ALA A 52 14.69 -12.76 1.51
CA ALA A 52 13.29 -12.91 1.10
C ALA A 52 12.73 -14.28 1.51
N ALA A 53 13.50 -15.36 1.29
CA ALA A 53 13.11 -16.71 1.69
C ALA A 53 12.98 -16.85 3.21
N ARG A 54 13.93 -16.31 4.00
CA ARG A 54 13.91 -16.39 5.47
C ARG A 54 12.79 -15.59 6.12
N LEU A 55 12.42 -14.45 5.54
CA LEU A 55 11.42 -13.55 6.09
C LEU A 55 10.04 -13.69 5.44
N HIS A 56 9.87 -14.67 4.53
CA HIS A 56 8.66 -14.87 3.74
C HIS A 56 8.17 -13.57 3.07
N ALA A 57 9.12 -12.80 2.54
CA ALA A 57 8.87 -11.49 1.93
C ALA A 57 9.22 -11.49 0.43
N GLY A 58 8.72 -10.51 -0.31
CA GLY A 58 9.10 -10.30 -1.71
C GLY A 58 10.55 -9.82 -1.86
N ARG A 59 11.28 -10.35 -2.85
CA ARG A 59 12.65 -9.88 -3.19
C ARG A 59 12.69 -8.39 -3.50
N ASP A 60 11.67 -7.91 -4.19
CA ASP A 60 11.47 -6.49 -4.52
C ASP A 60 11.30 -5.64 -3.26
N VAL A 61 10.58 -6.14 -2.25
CA VAL A 61 10.42 -5.50 -0.94
C VAL A 61 11.77 -5.40 -0.24
N VAL A 62 12.54 -6.48 -0.16
CA VAL A 62 13.89 -6.46 0.43
C VAL A 62 14.80 -5.47 -0.29
N SER A 63 14.81 -5.49 -1.63
CA SER A 63 15.61 -4.57 -2.43
C SER A 63 15.20 -3.11 -2.22
N GLN A 64 13.91 -2.84 -2.05
CA GLN A 64 13.39 -1.50 -1.76
C GLN A 64 13.88 -1.00 -0.41
N TRP A 65 13.80 -1.82 0.64
CA TRP A 65 14.23 -1.42 1.99
C TRP A 65 15.74 -1.28 2.11
N ARG A 66 16.54 -2.17 1.47
CA ARG A 66 18.00 -2.00 1.39
C ARG A 66 18.37 -0.67 0.72
N LYS A 67 17.72 -0.35 -0.41
CA LYS A 67 17.94 0.93 -1.09
C LYS A 67 17.59 2.11 -0.18
N ARG A 68 16.40 2.10 0.44
CA ARG A 68 15.97 3.18 1.36
C ARG A 68 16.93 3.35 2.53
N PHE A 69 17.33 2.27 3.19
CA PHE A 69 18.29 2.34 4.29
C PHE A 69 19.65 2.86 3.83
N SER A 70 20.13 2.46 2.65
CA SER A 70 21.41 2.99 2.13
C SER A 70 21.39 4.50 1.90
N GLN A 71 20.22 5.07 1.61
CA GLN A 71 20.05 6.50 1.31
C GLN A 71 19.70 7.35 2.53
N GLU A 72 18.87 6.81 3.43
CA GLU A 72 18.21 7.57 4.51
C GLU A 72 18.44 6.95 5.90
N ARG A 73 19.25 5.87 5.99
CA ARG A 73 19.57 5.14 7.23
C ARG A 73 18.30 4.74 8.00
N LEU A 74 18.28 4.89 9.32
CA LEU A 74 17.15 4.53 10.18
C LEU A 74 15.85 5.29 9.84
N ALA A 75 15.95 6.54 9.34
CA ALA A 75 14.78 7.31 8.92
C ALA A 75 14.11 6.68 7.70
N GLY A 76 14.89 6.05 6.82
CA GLY A 76 14.39 5.36 5.64
C GLY A 76 13.54 4.12 5.91
N LEU A 77 13.52 3.60 7.14
CA LEU A 77 12.71 2.45 7.55
C LEU A 77 11.32 2.82 8.09
N GLN A 78 11.10 4.11 8.35
CA GLN A 78 9.82 4.61 8.84
C GLN A 78 8.72 4.47 7.79
N GLU A 79 7.48 4.31 8.27
CA GLU A 79 6.32 4.34 7.39
C GLU A 79 6.22 5.73 6.74
N ARG A 80 5.99 5.76 5.43
CA ARG A 80 5.78 7.03 4.72
C ARG A 80 4.29 7.26 4.62
N ALA A 81 3.88 8.53 4.72
CA ALA A 81 2.51 8.92 4.40
C ALA A 81 2.16 8.37 3.02
N ARG A 82 1.12 7.52 2.97
CA ARG A 82 0.62 7.00 1.70
C ARG A 82 0.14 8.21 0.90
N PRO A 83 0.57 8.40 -0.37
CA PRO A 83 0.04 9.46 -1.20
C PRO A 83 -1.48 9.31 -1.21
N GLU A 84 -2.19 10.29 -0.64
CA GLU A 84 -3.63 10.28 -0.69
C GLU A 84 -4.03 10.52 -2.14
N ARG A 85 -4.79 9.57 -2.70
CA ARG A 85 -5.52 9.89 -3.92
C ARG A 85 -6.48 11.02 -3.56
N PRO A 86 -6.47 12.16 -4.27
CA PRO A 86 -7.44 13.22 -4.02
C PRO A 86 -8.83 12.60 -3.94
N ARG A 87 -9.53 12.82 -2.82
CA ARG A 87 -10.91 12.37 -2.68
C ARG A 87 -11.76 13.23 -3.60
N VAL A 88 -11.97 12.77 -4.83
CA VAL A 88 -12.91 13.39 -5.76
C VAL A 88 -14.29 12.91 -5.35
N PHE A 89 -14.89 13.60 -4.37
CA PHE A 89 -16.32 13.47 -4.15
C PHE A 89 -17.02 14.39 -5.15
N PRO A 90 -17.95 13.87 -5.97
CA PRO A 90 -18.81 14.73 -6.76
C PRO A 90 -19.62 15.66 -5.82
N PRO A 91 -20.11 16.80 -6.31
CA PRO A 91 -20.97 17.69 -5.54
C PRO A 91 -22.10 16.92 -4.83
N PRO A 92 -22.52 17.31 -3.62
CA PRO A 92 -23.57 16.62 -2.87
C PRO A 92 -24.84 16.42 -3.69
N GLU A 93 -25.19 17.38 -4.55
CA GLU A 93 -26.36 17.35 -5.43
C GLU A 93 -26.28 16.18 -6.42
N LEU A 94 -25.11 15.96 -7.03
CA LEU A 94 -24.86 14.85 -7.94
C LEU A 94 -24.93 13.50 -7.21
N THR A 95 -24.37 13.44 -6.01
CA THR A 95 -24.42 12.22 -5.19
C THR A 95 -25.86 11.86 -4.79
N VAL A 96 -26.65 12.85 -4.40
CA VAL A 96 -28.07 12.67 -4.05
C VAL A 96 -28.87 12.27 -5.29
N GLY A 97 -28.67 12.94 -6.43
CA GLY A 97 -29.36 12.62 -7.67
C GLY A 97 -29.09 11.19 -8.16
N ILE A 98 -27.84 10.75 -8.13
CA ILE A 98 -27.47 9.36 -8.49
C ILE A 98 -28.09 8.36 -7.49
N LYS A 99 -28.08 8.66 -6.18
CA LYS A 99 -28.70 7.79 -5.18
C LYS A 99 -30.22 7.70 -5.35
N SER A 100 -30.90 8.82 -5.61
CA SER A 100 -32.33 8.82 -5.88
C SER A 100 -32.66 7.99 -7.12
N LEU A 101 -31.89 8.15 -8.20
CA LEU A 101 -32.04 7.38 -9.43
C LEU A 101 -31.80 5.88 -9.20
N ALA A 102 -30.78 5.53 -8.40
CA ALA A 102 -30.46 4.14 -8.08
C ALA A 102 -31.46 3.49 -7.09
N CYS A 103 -32.18 4.29 -6.31
CA CYS A 103 -33.22 3.82 -5.40
C CYS A 103 -34.63 3.88 -6.03
N GLU A 104 -34.75 4.37 -7.26
CA GLU A 104 -36.01 4.40 -7.99
C GLU A 104 -36.36 3.00 -8.53
N PHE A 105 -37.67 2.73 -8.62
CA PHE A 105 -38.13 1.42 -9.07
C PHE A 105 -37.73 1.18 -10.53
N PRO A 106 -37.03 0.09 -10.88
CA PRO A 106 -36.51 -0.10 -12.24
C PRO A 106 -37.57 0.02 -13.34
N ALA A 107 -38.81 -0.41 -13.09
CA ALA A 107 -39.88 -0.25 -14.06
C ALA A 107 -40.30 1.21 -14.31
N ALA A 108 -40.12 2.11 -13.33
CA ALA A 108 -40.31 3.55 -13.53
C ALA A 108 -39.27 4.15 -14.50
N LEU A 109 -38.11 3.50 -14.60
CA LEU A 109 -37.03 3.83 -15.55
C LEU A 109 -37.11 3.03 -16.86
N GLY A 110 -38.15 2.20 -17.05
CA GLY A 110 -38.28 1.32 -18.21
C GLY A 110 -37.28 0.15 -18.22
N LEU A 111 -36.69 -0.18 -17.06
CA LEU A 111 -35.77 -1.29 -16.87
C LEU A 111 -36.47 -2.55 -16.34
N PRO A 112 -35.99 -3.77 -16.68
CA PRO A 112 -36.53 -5.00 -16.11
C PRO A 112 -36.37 -5.05 -14.59
N LEU A 113 -37.42 -5.48 -13.88
CA LEU A 113 -37.43 -5.61 -12.40
C LEU A 113 -36.31 -6.50 -11.85
N SER A 114 -35.75 -7.38 -12.68
CA SER A 114 -34.68 -8.30 -12.32
C SER A 114 -33.27 -7.70 -12.41
N ARG A 115 -33.09 -6.49 -12.93
CA ARG A 115 -31.77 -5.87 -13.12
C ARG A 115 -31.78 -4.36 -12.91
N LEU A 116 -31.25 -3.93 -11.77
CA LEU A 116 -30.63 -2.62 -11.66
C LEU A 116 -29.15 -2.84 -11.35
N ASN A 117 -28.28 -2.55 -12.32
CA ASN A 117 -26.83 -2.55 -12.10
C ASN A 117 -26.26 -1.15 -12.39
N VAL A 118 -25.00 -0.92 -11.98
CA VAL A 118 -24.34 0.39 -12.14
C VAL A 118 -24.24 0.85 -13.61
N ALA A 119 -24.12 -0.09 -14.56
CA ALA A 119 -24.09 0.22 -15.99
C ALA A 119 -25.46 0.69 -16.53
N ASP A 120 -26.56 0.33 -15.87
CA ASP A 120 -27.90 0.81 -16.24
C ASP A 120 -28.17 2.22 -15.70
N VAL A 121 -27.57 2.60 -14.57
CA VAL A 121 -27.77 3.92 -13.94
C VAL A 121 -27.13 5.04 -14.76
N ALA A 122 -25.96 4.79 -15.37
CA ALA A 122 -25.21 5.84 -16.09
C ALA A 122 -25.97 6.45 -17.29
N PRO A 123 -26.58 5.68 -18.21
CA PRO A 123 -27.40 6.24 -19.29
C PRO A 123 -28.65 6.99 -18.80
N HIS A 124 -29.19 6.64 -17.63
CA HIS A 124 -30.32 7.35 -17.04
C HIS A 124 -29.88 8.66 -16.41
N ALA A 125 -28.73 8.69 -15.73
CA ALA A 125 -28.16 9.90 -15.15
C ALA A 125 -27.83 10.95 -16.22
N GLN A 126 -27.34 10.53 -17.40
CA GLN A 126 -27.11 11.42 -18.54
C GLN A 126 -28.43 11.96 -19.12
N ARG A 127 -29.44 11.10 -19.30
CA ARG A 127 -30.75 11.51 -19.82
C ARG A 127 -31.51 12.44 -18.88
N SER A 128 -31.31 12.31 -17.57
CA SER A 128 -31.90 13.20 -16.56
C SER A 128 -31.08 14.47 -16.33
N GLY A 129 -29.94 14.64 -17.01
CA GLY A 129 -29.08 15.82 -16.90
C GLY A 129 -28.31 15.92 -15.58
N LEU A 130 -28.14 14.80 -14.85
CA LEU A 130 -27.35 14.76 -13.62
C LEU A 130 -25.84 14.84 -13.92
N VAL A 131 -25.39 14.25 -15.03
CA VAL A 131 -23.97 14.16 -15.43
C VAL A 131 -23.79 14.33 -16.93
#